data_AF-A0A662UPF3-F1
#
_entry.id   AF-A0A662UPF3-F1
#
_cell.length_a   1.000
_cell.length_b   1.000
_cell.length_c   1.000
_cell.angle_alpha   90.00
_cell.angle_beta   90.00
_cell.angle_gamma   90.00
#
_symmetry.space_group_name_H-M   'P 1'
#
loop_
_entity.id
_entity.type
_entity.pdbx_description
1 polymer ?
#
loop_
_entity_poly.entity_id
_entity_poly.type
_entity_poly.pdbx_seq_one_letter_code
_entity_poly.pdbx_strand_id
1 'polypeptide(L)'
;MLESLGLTPQGSILLVVTLSIVFEIALRATGIYPRRLSRTDMLFIRNFMRSLGNHVVRWSVPSMEIPVVAVLDNGLHLAVYYGSGSYHILVFKPVVNYGVYRCAPRARIKWVKALSRDAVKAGLAEAVYPHVDIAGSCYRSIIKAVSIPTAISYNRIYDILEKFDDYTKNIVLERGSLHDLHPRHRRYSHTR
;
A
#
# COMPACT_ATOMS: atom_id res chain seq x y z
N MET A 1 -16.66 27.82 50.00
CA MET A 1 -16.45 28.84 48.97
C MET A 1 -15.38 28.28 48.05
N LEU A 2 -15.75 27.73 46.89
CA LEU A 2 -14.81 27.12 45.95
C LEU A 2 -13.98 28.25 45.32
N GLU A 3 -12.70 28.32 45.64
CA GLU A 3 -11.76 29.16 44.90
C GLU A 3 -11.64 28.62 43.47
N SER A 4 -11.87 29.52 42.53
CA SER A 4 -11.82 29.30 41.10
C SER A 4 -10.42 28.83 40.68
N LEU A 5 -10.33 27.62 40.11
CA LEU A 5 -9.22 27.24 39.26
C LEU A 5 -9.24 28.15 38.02
N GLY A 6 -8.55 29.29 38.14
CA GLY A 6 -8.43 30.31 37.10
C GLY A 6 -7.62 29.80 35.90
N LEU A 7 -8.27 29.06 35.01
CA LEU A 7 -7.81 28.91 33.64
C LEU A 7 -8.10 30.23 32.91
N THR A 8 -7.07 31.07 32.76
CA THR A 8 -7.16 32.25 31.89
C THR A 8 -7.55 31.80 30.47
N PRO A 9 -8.27 32.61 29.68
CA PRO A 9 -8.70 32.25 28.33
C PRO A 9 -7.55 31.81 27.41
N GLN A 10 -6.33 32.30 27.67
CA GLN A 10 -5.13 31.91 26.94
C GLN A 10 -4.60 30.53 27.38
N GLY A 11 -4.71 30.18 28.67
CA GLY A 11 -4.32 28.87 29.20
C GLY A 11 -5.25 27.74 28.74
N SER A 12 -6.55 28.00 28.63
CA SER A 12 -7.51 27.02 28.10
C SER A 12 -7.32 26.76 26.59
N ILE A 13 -6.99 27.80 25.80
CA ILE A 13 -6.64 27.62 24.38
C ILE A 13 -5.37 26.79 24.22
N LEU A 14 -4.31 27.08 24.99
CA LEU A 14 -3.07 26.31 24.94
C LEU A 14 -3.29 24.85 25.33
N LEU A 15 -4.13 24.60 26.33
CA LEU A 15 -4.47 23.25 26.79
C LEU A 15 -5.24 22.47 25.71
N VAL A 16 -6.20 23.10 25.03
CA VAL A 16 -6.94 22.50 23.90
C VAL A 16 -6.01 22.19 22.72
N VAL A 17 -5.10 23.11 22.37
CA VAL A 17 -4.11 22.89 21.29
C VAL A 17 -3.18 21.72 21.64
N THR A 18 -2.67 21.69 22.87
CA THR A 18 -1.77 20.63 23.33
C THR A 18 -2.47 19.27 23.36
N LEU A 19 -3.71 19.21 23.87
CA LEU A 19 -4.53 18.00 23.83
C LEU A 19 -4.83 17.54 22.41
N SER A 20 -5.07 18.46 21.47
CA SER A 20 -5.31 18.12 20.07
C SER A 20 -4.07 17.50 19.42
N ILE A 21 -2.88 18.04 19.69
CA ILE A 21 -1.60 17.49 19.20
C ILE A 21 -1.35 16.10 19.80
N VAL A 22 -1.50 15.96 21.13
CA VAL A 22 -1.30 14.68 21.82
C VAL A 22 -2.30 13.62 21.34
N PHE A 23 -3.55 14.00 21.15
CA PHE A 23 -4.59 13.13 20.61
C PHE A 23 -4.28 12.69 19.18
N GLU A 24 -3.80 13.60 18.32
CA GLU A 24 -3.38 13.26 16.95
C GLU A 24 -2.18 12.29 16.94
N ILE A 25 -1.21 12.48 17.83
CA ILE A 25 -0.06 11.57 17.99
C ILE A 25 -0.52 10.19 18.49
N ALA A 26 -1.41 10.14 19.49
CA ALA A 26 -1.96 8.89 20.00
C ALA A 26 -2.78 8.14 18.93
N LEU A 27 -3.57 8.86 18.14
CA LEU A 27 -4.33 8.32 17.01
C LEU A 27 -3.43 7.80 15.87
N ARG A 28 -2.25 8.40 15.67
CA ARG A 28 -1.23 7.87 14.74
C ARG A 28 -0.55 6.63 15.32
N ALA A 29 -0.29 6.58 16.62
CA ALA A 29 0.33 5.44 17.30
C ALA A 29 -0.59 4.19 17.34
N THR A 30 -1.90 4.38 17.42
CA THR A 30 -2.90 3.29 17.35
C THR A 30 -3.08 2.69 15.96
N GLY A 31 -2.45 3.27 14.92
CA GLY A 31 -2.59 2.80 13.53
C GLY A 31 -3.96 3.03 12.91
N ILE A 32 -4.85 3.77 13.59
CA ILE A 32 -6.20 4.11 13.13
C ILE A 32 -6.14 5.08 11.95
N TYR A 33 -5.19 6.02 11.99
CA TYR A 33 -4.91 6.92 10.86
C TYR A 33 -3.82 6.35 9.97
N PRO A 34 -4.06 6.24 8.65
CA PRO A 34 -3.03 5.80 7.73
C PRO A 34 -1.87 6.79 7.77
N ARG A 35 -0.65 6.26 7.87
CA ARG A 35 0.55 7.07 7.68
C ARG A 35 0.50 7.68 6.28
N ARG A 36 0.37 9.01 6.20
CA ARG A 36 0.48 9.76 4.95
C ARG A 36 1.91 9.64 4.40
N LEU A 37 2.08 9.62 3.08
CA LEU A 37 3.42 9.73 2.49
C LEU A 37 4.04 11.06 2.94
N SER A 38 5.22 11.01 3.55
CA SER A 38 5.98 12.22 3.87
C SER A 38 6.57 12.81 2.58
N ARG A 39 7.08 14.05 2.65
CA ARG A 39 7.76 14.68 1.51
C ARG A 39 8.99 13.88 1.06
N THR A 40 9.77 13.35 2.01
CA THR A 40 10.94 12.50 1.74
C THR A 40 10.53 11.25 0.96
N ASP A 41 9.39 10.67 1.32
CA ASP A 41 8.90 9.48 0.66
C ASP A 41 8.44 9.75 -0.77
N MET A 42 7.75 10.88 -0.98
CA MET A 42 7.36 11.30 -2.32
C MET A 42 8.58 11.56 -3.21
N LEU A 43 9.67 12.12 -2.64
CA LEU A 43 10.94 12.32 -3.36
C LEU A 43 11.59 10.97 -3.71
N PHE A 44 11.65 10.04 -2.75
CA PHE A 44 12.15 8.69 -3.01
C PHE A 44 11.39 8.00 -4.13
N ILE A 45 10.05 7.96 -4.03
CA ILE A 45 9.20 7.31 -5.04
C ILE A 45 9.39 7.96 -6.41
N ARG A 46 9.43 9.29 -6.48
CA ARG A 46 9.65 10.01 -7.74
C ARG A 46 11.02 9.68 -8.34
N ASN A 47 12.08 9.63 -7.53
CA ASN A 47 13.43 9.31 -8.00
C ASN A 47 13.55 7.85 -8.42
N PHE A 48 12.91 6.93 -7.69
CA PHE A 48 12.84 5.53 -8.06
C PHE A 48 12.09 5.31 -9.37
N MET A 49 10.93 5.95 -9.53
CA MET A 49 10.15 5.83 -10.77
C MET A 49 10.88 6.47 -11.96
N ARG A 50 11.64 7.55 -11.73
CA ARG A 50 12.53 8.13 -12.73
C ARG A 50 13.70 7.21 -13.09
N SER A 51 14.27 6.49 -12.13
CA SER A 51 15.38 5.56 -12.40
C SER A 51 14.94 4.36 -13.22
N LEU A 52 13.69 3.90 -13.04
CA LEU A 52 13.08 2.89 -13.91
C LEU A 52 12.90 3.39 -15.37
N GLY A 53 12.91 4.71 -15.59
CA GLY A 53 12.96 5.32 -16.92
C GLY A 53 11.86 4.82 -17.85
N ASN A 54 12.26 4.39 -19.05
CA ASN A 54 11.35 3.95 -20.11
C ASN A 54 10.63 2.63 -19.80
N HIS A 55 11.03 1.91 -18.75
CA HIS A 55 10.32 0.71 -18.33
C HIS A 55 8.94 1.03 -17.73
N VAL A 56 8.70 2.26 -17.26
CA VAL A 56 7.40 2.67 -16.72
C VAL A 56 6.51 3.18 -17.84
N VAL A 57 5.47 2.40 -18.20
CA VAL A 57 4.48 2.79 -19.21
C VAL A 57 3.53 3.85 -18.66
N ARG A 58 3.02 3.61 -17.44
CA ARG A 58 2.09 4.50 -16.74
C ARG A 58 2.20 4.30 -15.24
N TRP A 59 1.92 5.34 -14.48
CA TRP A 59 1.96 5.31 -13.02
C TRP A 59 0.94 6.26 -12.43
N SER A 60 0.33 5.87 -11.32
CA SER A 60 -0.62 6.70 -10.59
C SER A 60 0.10 7.90 -10.00
N VAL A 61 -0.53 9.07 -10.01
CA VAL A 61 0.03 10.27 -9.39
C VAL A 61 0.29 10.01 -7.90
N PRO A 62 1.55 10.14 -7.42
CA PRO A 62 1.83 10.05 -5.99
C PRO A 62 1.05 11.13 -5.24
N SER A 63 0.29 10.74 -4.23
CA SER A 63 -0.33 11.68 -3.30
C SER A 63 -0.09 11.22 -1.87
N MET A 64 -0.17 12.14 -0.92
CA MET A 64 -0.01 11.83 0.50
C MET A 64 -0.93 10.71 1.00
N GLU A 65 -2.01 10.43 0.27
CA GLU A 65 -3.00 9.42 0.62
C GLU A 65 -2.94 8.19 -0.27
N ILE A 66 -2.35 8.27 -1.48
CA ILE A 66 -2.38 7.22 -2.50
C ILE A 66 -1.01 6.52 -2.62
N PRO A 67 -0.91 5.20 -2.39
CA PRO A 67 0.30 4.45 -2.73
C PRO A 67 0.49 4.46 -4.25
N VAL A 68 1.73 4.57 -4.70
CA VAL A 68 2.00 4.64 -6.14
C VAL A 68 1.93 3.26 -6.74
N VAL A 69 1.14 3.13 -7.81
CA VAL A 69 1.08 1.94 -8.66
C VAL A 69 1.59 2.33 -10.06
N ALA A 70 2.57 1.60 -10.55
CA ALA A 70 3.12 1.71 -11.90
C ALA A 70 2.85 0.42 -12.68
N VAL A 71 2.68 0.54 -13.99
CA VAL A 71 2.65 -0.56 -14.95
C VAL A 71 3.92 -0.46 -15.76
N LEU A 72 4.64 -1.57 -15.83
CA LEU A 72 5.88 -1.70 -16.55
C LEU A 72 5.66 -2.25 -17.96
N ASP A 73 6.62 -2.02 -18.85
CA ASP A 73 6.64 -2.44 -20.25
C ASP A 73 6.52 -3.96 -20.43
N ASN A 74 7.07 -4.74 -19.50
CA ASN A 74 7.00 -6.19 -19.46
C ASN A 74 5.67 -6.73 -18.86
N GLY A 75 4.69 -5.86 -18.65
CA GLY A 75 3.38 -6.22 -18.10
C GLY A 75 3.36 -6.46 -16.58
N LEU A 76 4.48 -6.25 -15.88
CA LEU A 76 4.50 -6.22 -14.42
C LEU A 76 3.82 -4.97 -13.89
N HIS A 77 3.24 -5.09 -12.70
CA HIS A 77 2.81 -3.97 -11.90
C HIS A 77 3.78 -3.79 -10.74
N LEU A 78 4.05 -2.54 -10.39
CA LEU A 78 4.84 -2.17 -9.24
C LEU A 78 4.01 -1.28 -8.32
N ALA A 79 3.86 -1.64 -7.06
CA ALA A 79 3.21 -0.80 -6.06
C ALA A 79 4.17 -0.46 -4.92
N VAL A 80 4.28 0.82 -4.57
CA VAL A 80 4.98 1.26 -3.35
C VAL A 80 3.94 1.53 -2.28
N TYR A 81 3.97 0.76 -1.20
CA TYR A 81 2.98 0.84 -0.13
C TYR A 81 3.61 0.74 1.26
N TYR A 82 2.85 1.19 2.26
CA TYR A 82 3.20 1.04 3.67
C TYR A 82 2.61 -0.26 4.24
N GLY A 83 3.46 -1.09 4.83
CA GLY A 83 3.09 -2.30 5.56
C GLY A 83 3.88 -2.42 6.85
N SER A 84 3.23 -2.79 7.96
CA SER A 84 3.88 -3.05 9.25
C SER A 84 4.86 -1.96 9.71
N GLY A 85 4.52 -0.68 9.47
CA GLY A 85 5.33 0.46 9.86
C GLY A 85 6.49 0.82 8.92
N SER A 86 6.71 0.06 7.84
CA SER A 86 7.81 0.27 6.88
C SER A 86 7.33 0.31 5.43
N TYR A 87 8.21 0.78 4.54
CA TYR A 87 7.96 0.78 3.10
C TYR A 87 8.22 -0.59 2.49
N HIS A 88 7.31 -0.97 1.60
CA HIS A 88 7.46 -2.15 0.77
C HIS A 88 7.23 -1.78 -0.69
N ILE A 89 8.07 -2.33 -1.54
CA ILE A 89 7.84 -2.36 -2.98
C ILE A 89 7.23 -3.72 -3.29
N LEU A 90 6.05 -3.74 -3.87
CA LEU A 90 5.40 -4.93 -4.39
C LEU A 90 5.59 -4.96 -5.89
N VAL A 91 6.24 -5.99 -6.42
CA VAL A 91 6.23 -6.30 -7.84
C VAL A 91 5.23 -7.43 -8.04
N PHE A 92 4.32 -7.33 -9.01
CA PHE A 92 3.27 -8.32 -9.16
C PHE A 92 2.68 -8.43 -10.57
N LYS A 93 2.08 -9.59 -10.86
CA LYS A 93 1.20 -9.84 -12.02
C LYS A 93 -0.20 -10.23 -11.52
N PRO A 94 -1.28 -9.60 -12.01
CA PRO A 94 -2.63 -10.04 -11.72
C PRO A 94 -2.90 -11.41 -12.36
N VAL A 95 -3.50 -12.33 -11.60
CA VAL A 95 -3.91 -13.67 -12.05
C VAL A 95 -5.41 -13.75 -12.21
N VAL A 96 -6.16 -13.14 -11.28
CA VAL A 96 -7.63 -13.08 -11.31
C VAL A 96 -8.05 -11.68 -10.95
N ASN A 97 -8.80 -11.01 -11.84
CA ASN A 97 -9.34 -9.68 -11.60
C ASN A 97 -10.80 -9.77 -11.14
N TYR A 98 -11.09 -9.24 -9.96
CA TYR A 98 -12.46 -9.16 -9.42
C TYR A 98 -13.18 -7.87 -9.82
N GLY A 99 -12.47 -6.93 -10.44
CA GLY A 99 -13.04 -5.68 -10.98
C GLY A 99 -12.50 -4.41 -10.31
N VAL A 100 -13.10 -3.30 -10.73
CA VAL A 100 -12.77 -1.93 -10.27
C VAL A 100 -13.90 -1.43 -9.39
N TYR A 101 -13.56 -0.78 -8.28
CA TYR A 101 -14.54 -0.20 -7.37
C TYR A 101 -14.01 1.06 -6.71
N ARG A 102 -14.92 1.91 -6.23
CA ARG A 102 -14.57 3.13 -5.51
C ARG A 102 -13.99 2.77 -4.15
N CYS A 103 -12.84 3.34 -3.80
CA CYS A 103 -12.12 3.00 -2.59
C CYS A 103 -11.38 4.21 -2.02
N ALA A 104 -11.07 4.16 -0.73
CA ALA A 104 -9.95 4.96 -0.22
C ALA A 104 -8.66 4.43 -0.87
N PRO A 105 -7.71 5.31 -1.21
CA PRO A 105 -6.54 4.92 -1.98
C PRO A 105 -5.52 4.22 -1.09
N ARG A 106 -5.78 2.97 -0.73
CA ARG A 106 -4.89 2.18 0.13
C ARG A 106 -4.63 0.85 -0.52
N ALA A 107 -3.36 0.50 -0.58
CA ALA A 107 -2.97 -0.84 -0.93
C ALA A 107 -3.25 -1.74 0.28
N ARG A 108 -4.02 -2.81 0.07
CA ARG A 108 -4.21 -3.85 1.08
C ARG A 108 -3.78 -5.16 0.46
N ILE A 109 -2.80 -5.80 1.08
CA ILE A 109 -2.22 -7.04 0.57
C ILE A 109 -2.37 -8.09 1.66
N LYS A 110 -3.15 -9.13 1.35
CA LYS A 110 -3.34 -10.30 2.21
C LYS A 110 -2.71 -11.50 1.51
N TRP A 111 -1.61 -11.99 2.06
CA TRP A 111 -0.95 -13.17 1.54
C TRP A 111 -1.83 -14.41 1.72
N VAL A 112 -2.03 -15.15 0.63
CA VAL A 112 -2.75 -16.42 0.62
C VAL A 112 -1.75 -17.55 0.84
N LYS A 113 -0.68 -17.54 0.07
CA LYS A 113 0.44 -18.48 0.15
C LYS A 113 1.71 -17.70 -0.12
N ALA A 114 2.69 -17.81 0.76
CA ALA A 114 3.94 -17.10 0.61
C ALA A 114 5.13 -17.98 0.98
N LEU A 115 6.21 -17.76 0.25
CA LEU A 115 7.54 -18.30 0.49
C LEU A 115 8.45 -17.12 0.78
N SER A 116 9.15 -17.18 1.91
CA SER A 116 10.22 -16.22 2.20
C SER A 116 11.50 -16.74 1.57
N ARG A 117 12.13 -15.93 0.72
CA ARG A 117 13.40 -16.26 0.07
C ARG A 117 14.24 -14.99 0.00
N ASP A 118 15.51 -15.05 0.38
CA ASP A 118 16.46 -13.96 0.18
C ASP A 118 15.94 -12.59 0.70
N ALA A 119 15.40 -12.56 1.92
CA ALA A 119 14.78 -11.40 2.57
C ALA A 119 13.56 -10.77 1.84
N VAL A 120 13.09 -11.38 0.75
CA VAL A 120 11.86 -11.01 0.06
C VAL A 120 10.76 -12.04 0.33
N LYS A 121 9.51 -11.62 0.18
CA LYS A 121 8.35 -12.50 0.32
C LYS A 121 7.69 -12.66 -1.03
N ALA A 122 7.71 -13.86 -1.59
CA ALA A 122 7.11 -14.18 -2.89
C ALA A 122 5.90 -15.10 -2.70
N GLY A 123 4.81 -14.89 -3.43
CA GLY A 123 3.58 -15.62 -3.15
C GLY A 123 2.37 -15.27 -4.00
N LEU A 124 1.27 -15.95 -3.69
CA LEU A 124 -0.08 -15.50 -4.05
C LEU A 124 -0.59 -14.59 -2.95
N ALA A 125 -1.14 -13.45 -3.36
CA ALA A 125 -1.81 -12.52 -2.46
C ALA A 125 -3.13 -12.08 -3.06
N GLU A 126 -4.11 -11.81 -2.19
CA GLU A 126 -5.23 -10.95 -2.52
C GLU A 126 -4.77 -9.52 -2.32
N ALA A 127 -4.90 -8.71 -3.37
CA ALA A 127 -4.50 -7.32 -3.34
C ALA A 127 -5.64 -6.39 -3.75
N VAL A 128 -5.77 -5.32 -2.99
CA VAL A 128 -6.48 -4.10 -3.37
C VAL A 128 -5.43 -3.05 -3.61
N TYR A 129 -5.44 -2.37 -4.75
CA TYR A 129 -4.49 -1.31 -5.06
C TYR A 129 -5.12 -0.23 -5.96
N PRO A 130 -4.63 1.02 -5.90
CA PRO A 130 -5.17 2.11 -6.71
C PRO A 130 -5.19 1.82 -8.21
N HIS A 131 -6.23 2.31 -8.88
CA HIS A 131 -6.29 2.36 -10.32
C HIS A 131 -5.32 3.43 -10.82
N VAL A 132 -4.53 3.09 -11.84
CA VAL A 132 -3.48 3.96 -12.38
C VAL A 132 -4.07 5.24 -12.98
N ASP A 133 -5.15 5.10 -13.75
CA ASP A 133 -5.76 6.21 -14.50
C ASP A 133 -6.99 6.86 -13.84
N ILE A 134 -7.62 6.23 -12.84
CA ILE A 134 -8.90 6.66 -12.28
C ILE A 134 -8.73 6.96 -10.79
N ALA A 135 -8.65 8.25 -10.46
CA ALA A 135 -8.54 8.69 -9.08
C ALA A 135 -9.72 8.19 -8.22
N GLY A 136 -9.42 7.77 -6.99
CA GLY A 136 -10.44 7.28 -6.03
C GLY A 136 -11.00 5.89 -6.36
N SER A 137 -10.43 5.18 -7.33
CA SER A 137 -10.79 3.81 -7.69
C SER A 137 -9.65 2.84 -7.38
N CYS A 138 -9.99 1.60 -7.06
CA CYS A 138 -9.04 0.51 -6.83
C CYS A 138 -9.38 -0.69 -7.69
N TYR A 139 -8.35 -1.45 -8.05
CA TYR A 139 -8.46 -2.83 -8.47
C TYR A 139 -8.51 -3.75 -7.25
N ARG A 140 -9.30 -4.83 -7.34
CA ARG A 140 -9.15 -6.01 -6.49
C ARG A 140 -8.78 -7.21 -7.35
N SER A 141 -7.71 -7.90 -7.00
CA SER A 141 -7.26 -9.06 -7.75
C SER A 141 -6.51 -10.06 -6.87
N ILE A 142 -6.52 -11.33 -7.27
CA ILE A 142 -5.47 -12.27 -6.86
C ILE A 142 -4.24 -12.00 -7.73
N ILE A 143 -3.10 -11.84 -7.08
CA ILE A 143 -1.83 -11.51 -7.72
C ILE A 143 -0.77 -12.54 -7.37
N LYS A 144 0.12 -12.83 -8.32
CA LYS A 144 1.45 -13.35 -8.00
C LYS A 144 2.32 -12.15 -7.68
N ALA A 145 3.00 -12.17 -6.54
CA ALA A 145 3.70 -10.99 -6.05
C ALA A 145 5.02 -11.35 -5.39
N VAL A 146 5.97 -10.41 -5.46
CA VAL A 146 7.19 -10.34 -4.67
C VAL A 146 7.17 -9.04 -3.90
N SER A 147 7.21 -9.12 -2.56
CA SER A 147 7.36 -7.96 -1.68
C SER A 147 8.82 -7.82 -1.28
N ILE A 148 9.35 -6.63 -1.58
CA ILE A 148 10.72 -6.20 -1.39
C ILE A 148 10.71 -5.16 -0.28
N PRO A 149 11.32 -5.43 0.88
CA PRO A 149 11.60 -4.39 1.87
C PRO A 149 12.48 -3.29 1.25
N THR A 150 12.15 -2.02 1.49
CA THR A 150 12.94 -0.90 0.93
C THR A 150 14.34 -0.76 1.53
N ALA A 151 14.68 -1.53 2.56
CA ALA A 151 16.03 -1.64 3.08
C ALA A 151 17.00 -2.35 2.10
N ILE A 152 16.51 -2.89 0.99
CA ILE A 152 17.29 -3.58 -0.03
C ILE A 152 17.82 -2.59 -1.08
N SER A 153 19.01 -2.86 -1.65
CA SER A 153 19.67 -2.01 -2.65
C SER A 153 18.89 -1.92 -3.97
N TYR A 154 19.05 -0.79 -4.70
CA TYR A 154 18.41 -0.56 -5.99
C TYR A 154 18.71 -1.66 -7.03
N ASN A 155 19.96 -2.09 -7.15
CA ASN A 155 20.35 -3.12 -8.12
C ASN A 155 19.56 -4.42 -7.92
N ARG A 156 19.28 -4.77 -6.67
CA ARG A 156 18.50 -5.97 -6.34
C ARG A 156 17.02 -5.83 -6.68
N ILE A 157 16.48 -4.61 -6.73
CA ILE A 157 15.13 -4.38 -7.23
C ILE A 157 15.09 -4.68 -8.75
N TYR A 158 16.07 -4.21 -9.52
CA TYR A 158 16.18 -4.51 -10.95
C TYR A 158 16.32 -6.02 -11.20
N ASP A 159 17.19 -6.71 -10.45
CA ASP A 159 17.33 -8.16 -10.54
C ASP A 159 15.99 -8.88 -10.32
N ILE A 160 15.16 -8.41 -9.37
CA ILE A 160 13.84 -8.98 -9.09
C ILE A 160 12.84 -8.67 -10.20
N LEU A 161 12.92 -7.48 -10.82
CA LEU A 161 12.07 -7.14 -11.96
C LEU A 161 12.35 -8.05 -13.16
N GLU A 162 13.64 -8.30 -13.45
CA GLU A 162 14.05 -9.18 -14.55
C GLU A 162 13.75 -10.66 -14.25
N LYS A 163 13.99 -11.11 -13.01
CA LYS A 163 13.84 -12.52 -12.61
C LYS A 163 12.50 -12.80 -11.92
N PHE A 164 11.49 -11.95 -12.11
CA PHE A 164 10.21 -12.06 -11.41
C PHE A 164 9.57 -13.45 -11.57
N ASP A 165 9.61 -14.00 -12.78
CA ASP A 165 9.03 -15.30 -13.08
C ASP A 165 9.78 -16.43 -12.35
N ASP A 166 11.10 -16.31 -12.11
CA ASP A 166 11.86 -17.28 -11.31
C ASP A 166 11.46 -17.26 -9.83
N TYR A 167 11.17 -16.07 -9.28
CA TYR A 167 10.65 -15.95 -7.91
C TYR A 167 9.25 -16.54 -7.76
N THR A 168 8.49 -16.61 -8.86
CA THR A 168 7.08 -17.02 -8.84
C THR A 168 6.78 -18.35 -9.55
N LYS A 169 7.80 -19.02 -10.09
CA LYS A 169 7.65 -20.26 -10.88
C LYS A 169 6.93 -21.39 -10.15
N ASN A 170 7.20 -21.55 -8.85
CA ASN A 170 6.61 -22.61 -8.03
C ASN A 170 5.28 -22.22 -7.39
N ILE A 171 4.76 -21.04 -7.73
CA ILE A 171 3.53 -20.50 -7.16
C ILE A 171 2.38 -20.80 -8.14
N VAL A 172 1.65 -21.87 -7.84
CA VAL A 172 0.49 -22.33 -8.62
C VAL A 172 -0.79 -21.99 -7.85
N LEU A 173 -1.78 -21.46 -8.57
CA LEU A 173 -3.14 -21.27 -8.06
C LEU A 173 -3.90 -22.58 -8.27
N GLU A 174 -4.13 -23.34 -7.20
CA GLU A 174 -4.91 -24.57 -7.27
C GLU A 174 -6.39 -24.23 -7.49
N ARG A 175 -7.07 -24.90 -8.43
CA ARG A 175 -8.47 -24.60 -8.81
C ARG A 175 -9.45 -24.57 -7.62
N GLY A 176 -9.19 -25.33 -6.54
CA GLY A 176 -10.01 -25.33 -5.33
C GLY A 176 -9.80 -24.13 -4.40
N SER A 177 -8.63 -23.48 -4.44
CA SER A 177 -8.29 -22.38 -3.53
C SER A 177 -8.98 -21.06 -3.85
N LEU A 178 -9.58 -20.91 -5.05
CA LEU A 178 -10.39 -19.76 -5.41
C LEU A 178 -11.71 -19.69 -4.62
N HIS A 179 -12.27 -20.84 -4.22
CA HIS A 179 -13.51 -20.90 -3.43
C HIS A 179 -13.30 -20.39 -2.00
N ASP A 180 -12.13 -20.62 -1.41
CA ASP A 180 -11.76 -20.08 -0.09
C ASP A 180 -11.38 -18.59 -0.13
N LEU A 181 -11.03 -18.09 -1.33
CA LEU A 181 -10.71 -16.69 -1.59
C LEU A 181 -11.94 -15.86 -1.98
N HIS A 182 -13.08 -16.51 -2.18
CA HIS A 182 -14.33 -15.79 -2.35
C HIS A 182 -14.70 -15.11 -1.03
N PRO A 183 -14.78 -13.78 -0.99
CA PRO A 183 -15.37 -13.13 0.17
C PRO A 183 -16.83 -13.57 0.15
N ARG A 184 -17.30 -14.25 1.20
CA ARG A 184 -18.71 -14.18 1.57
C ARG A 184 -19.10 -12.73 1.37
N HIS A 185 -20.07 -12.45 0.50
CA HIS A 185 -20.58 -11.11 0.22
C HIS A 185 -20.90 -10.39 1.54
N ARG A 186 -19.91 -9.78 2.19
CA ARG A 186 -20.14 -8.66 3.09
C ARG A 186 -20.55 -7.57 2.13
N ARG A 187 -21.86 -7.39 2.02
CA ARG A 187 -22.51 -6.27 1.37
C ARG A 187 -21.73 -5.02 1.81
N TYR A 188 -20.87 -4.52 0.94
CA TYR A 188 -20.42 -3.15 1.06
C TYR A 188 -21.69 -2.36 0.75
N SER A 189 -22.34 -1.91 1.81
CA SER A 189 -23.49 -1.03 1.70
C SER A 189 -23.08 0.14 0.83
N HIS A 190 -23.73 0.28 -0.32
CA HIS A 190 -23.71 1.50 -1.10
C HIS A 190 -24.27 2.61 -0.20
N THR A 191 -23.40 3.36 0.47
CA THR A 191 -23.77 4.69 0.94
C THR A 191 -23.81 5.58 -0.30
N ARG A 192 -25.04 5.97 -0.66
CA ARG A 192 -25.36 6.97 -1.67
C ARG A 192 -24.69 8.30 -1.36
#